data_AF-M0HRU8-F1
#
_entry.id   AF-M0HRU8-F1
#
_cell.length_a   1.000
_cell.length_b   1.000
_cell.length_c   1.000
_cell.angle_alpha   90.00
_cell.angle_beta   90.00
_cell.angle_gamma   90.00
#
_symmetry.space_group_name_H-M   'P 1'
#
loop_
_entity.id
_entity.type
_entity.pdbx_description
1 polymer ?
#
loop_
_entity_poly.entity_id
_entity_poly.type
_entity_poly.pdbx_seq_one_letter_code
_entity_poly.pdbx_strand_id
1 'polypeptide(L)' 'MAGEQRVRLNEIDAMEMGIRCPNCKTYTSFGDILATGQCRGVECTTGLELELVISE' A
#
# COMPACT_ATOMS: atom_id res chain seq x y z
N MET A 1 14.41 12.92 6.96
CA MET A 1 13.70 12.86 5.65
C MET A 1 13.41 11.39 5.41
N ALA A 2 12.20 10.92 5.71
CA ALA A 2 11.82 9.56 5.34
C ALA A 2 11.61 9.58 3.82
N GLY A 3 12.49 8.91 3.08
CA GLY A 3 12.47 8.90 1.62
C GLY A 3 11.23 8.18 1.10
N GLU A 4 10.71 8.64 -0.03
CA GLU A 4 9.74 7.89 -0.82
C GLU A 4 10.38 6.57 -1.25
N GLN A 5 9.73 5.44 -0.97
CA GLN A 5 10.17 4.11 -1.39
C GLN A 5 9.11 3.50 -2.30
N ARG A 6 9.45 3.34 -3.58
CA ARG A 6 8.59 2.67 -4.56
C ARG A 6 8.85 1.17 -4.50
N VAL A 7 7.80 0.41 -4.24
CA VAL A 7 7.86 -1.06 -4.21
C VAL A 7 6.91 -1.56 -5.28
N ARG A 8 7.42 -2.36 -6.22
CA ARG A 8 6.57 -3.08 -7.16
C ARG A 8 5.94 -4.25 -6.43
N LEU A 9 4.61 -4.32 -6.47
CA LEU A 9 3.84 -5.40 -5.87
C LEU A 9 3.70 -6.55 -6.88
N ASN A 10 3.69 -7.78 -6.35
CA ASN A 10 3.57 -9.01 -7.11
C ASN A 10 2.21 -9.66 -6.77
N GLU A 11 1.81 -10.71 -7.51
CA GLU A 11 0.59 -11.46 -7.18
C GLU A 11 0.58 -12.05 -5.76
N ILE A 12 1.76 -12.36 -5.20
CA ILE A 12 1.90 -12.88 -3.83
C ILE A 12 1.61 -11.79 -2.78
N ASP A 13 1.88 -10.53 -3.11
CA ASP A 13 1.64 -9.39 -2.23
C ASP A 13 0.18 -8.90 -2.32
N ALA A 14 -0.48 -9.21 -3.44
CA ALA A 14 -1.87 -8.88 -3.71
C ALA A 14 -2.81 -9.98 -3.20
N MET A 15 -3.24 -9.88 -1.95
CA MET A 15 -4.39 -10.66 -1.47
C MET A 15 -5.67 -9.88 -1.73
N GLU A 16 -6.70 -10.50 -2.31
CA GLU A 16 -8.10 -10.02 -2.26
C GLU A 16 -8.31 -8.50 -2.47
N MET A 17 -7.69 -7.91 -3.50
CA MET A 17 -7.74 -6.47 -3.81
C MET A 17 -7.10 -5.56 -2.75
N GLY A 18 -6.05 -6.00 -2.08
CA GLY A 18 -5.30 -5.22 -1.12
C GLY A 18 -3.86 -5.69 -0.97
N ILE A 19 -3.16 -5.07 -0.02
CA ILE A 19 -1.77 -5.38 0.32
C ILE A 19 -1.56 -5.45 1.82
N ARG A 20 -0.48 -6.13 2.20
CA ARG A 20 0.06 -6.01 3.53
C ARG A 20 0.94 -4.76 3.61
N CYS A 21 0.56 -3.82 4.47
CA CYS A 21 1.34 -2.61 4.71
C CYS A 21 2.76 -2.98 5.13
N PRO A 22 3.82 -2.53 4.42
CA PRO A 22 5.19 -2.96 4.69
C PRO A 22 5.67 -2.58 6.09
N ASN A 23 5.25 -1.40 6.58
CA ASN A 23 5.62 -0.92 7.92
C ASN A 23 4.67 -1.43 9.02
N CYS A 24 3.35 -1.40 8.78
CA CYS A 24 2.38 -1.70 9.82
C CYS A 24 2.05 -3.20 9.93
N LYS A 25 2.43 -4.02 8.94
CA LYS A 25 2.09 -5.44 8.79
C LYS A 25 0.60 -5.78 8.81
N THR A 26 -0.27 -4.77 8.90
CA THR A 26 -1.72 -4.85 8.77
C THR A 26 -2.11 -4.99 7.30
N TYR A 27 -3.22 -5.66 7.04
CA TYR A 27 -3.80 -5.73 5.70
C TYR A 27 -4.64 -4.48 5.42
N THR A 28 -4.60 -4.00 4.19
CA THR A 28 -5.35 -2.82 3.75
C THR A 28 -5.79 -3.02 2.30
N SER A 29 -7.03 -2.67 1.99
CA SER A 29 -7.55 -2.78 0.63
C SER A 29 -7.04 -1.65 -0.26
N PHE A 30 -6.93 -1.88 -1.56
CA PHE A 30 -6.60 -0.82 -2.53
C PHE A 30 -7.65 0.29 -2.52
N GLY A 31 -8.92 -0.04 -2.26
CA GLY A 31 -9.99 0.96 -2.11
C GLY A 31 -9.75 1.90 -0.94
N ASP A 32 -9.34 1.38 0.22
CA ASP A 32 -8.98 2.20 1.38
C ASP A 32 -7.76 3.08 1.08
N ILE A 33 -6.75 2.56 0.38
CA ILE A 33 -5.58 3.37 -0.02
C ILE A 33 -6.01 4.49 -0.96
N LEU A 34 -6.86 4.22 -1.96
CA LEU A 34 -7.37 5.27 -2.85
C LEU A 34 -8.18 6.33 -2.08
N ALA A 35 -8.93 5.92 -1.06
CA ALA A 35 -9.77 6.82 -0.28
C ALA A 35 -8.99 7.67 0.73
N THR A 36 -7.97 7.10 1.38
CA THR A 36 -7.28 7.76 2.52
C THR A 36 -5.81 8.03 2.28
N GLY A 37 -5.19 7.46 1.25
CA GLY A 37 -3.74 7.55 0.98
C GLY A 37 -2.88 6.97 2.10
N GLN A 38 -3.44 6.04 2.90
CA GLN A 38 -2.85 5.64 4.17
C GLN A 38 -3.13 4.18 4.50
N CYS A 39 -2.13 3.53 5.06
CA CYS A 39 -2.29 2.33 5.88
C CYS A 39 -2.54 2.72 7.33
N ARG A 40 -3.60 2.16 7.93
CA ARG A 40 -3.90 2.30 9.37
C ARG A 40 -3.70 0.97 10.09
N GLY A 41 -2.66 0.90 10.91
CA GLY A 41 -2.48 -0.14 11.92
C GLY A 41 -2.78 0.41 13.33
N VAL A 42 -2.86 -0.49 14.32
CA VAL A 42 -3.18 -0.15 15.72
C VAL A 42 -2.25 0.94 16.29
N GLU A 43 -0.97 0.94 15.89
CA GLU A 43 0.04 1.91 16.35
C GLU A 43 0.90 2.45 15.19
N CYS A 44 0.41 2.37 13.95
CA CYS A 44 1.21 2.70 12.77
C CYS A 44 0.40 3.47 11.74
N THR A 45 0.95 4.59 11.29
CA THR A 45 0.45 5.36 10.15
C THR A 45 1.54 5.37 9.09
N THR A 46 1.25 4.85 7.90
CA THR A 46 2.16 4.90 6.75
C THR A 46 1.39 5.48 5.58
N GLY A 47 1.89 6.57 5.00
CA GLY A 47 1.36 7.11 3.76
C GLY A 47 1.63 6.13 2.60
N LEU A 48 0.63 5.96 1.74
CA LEU A 48 0.72 5.12 0.56
C LEU A 48 0.10 5.84 -0.63
N GLU A 49 0.68 5.60 -1.80
CA GLU A 49 0.15 6.04 -3.08
C GLU A 49 0.03 4.82 -4.01
N LEU A 50 -1.02 4.77 -4.82
CA LEU A 50 -1.21 3.75 -5.84
C LEU A 50 -0.94 4.36 -7.21
N GLU A 51 0.07 3.82 -7.89
CA GLU A 51 0.43 4.21 -9.24
C GLU A 51 -0.10 3.17 -10.24
N LEU A 52 -0.90 3.61 -11.23
CA LEU A 52 -1.24 2.80 -12.40
C LEU A 52 -0.20 3.07 -13.49
N VAL A 53 0.61 2.07 -13.82
CA VAL A 53 1.62 2.15 -14.89
C VAL A 53 1.09 1.41 -16.12
N ILE A 54 1.02 2.09 -17.26
CA ILE A 54 0.64 1.51 -18.55
C ILE A 54 1.92 1.24 -19.34
N SER A 55 2.08 0.00 -19.82
CA SER A 55 3.21 -0.45 -20.62
C SER A 55 2.69 -1.16 -21.88
N GLU A 56 3.31 -0.91 -23.03
CA GLU A 56 2.95 -1.47 -24.35
C GLU A 56 3.42 -2.91 -24.56
#